data_AF-A0A9D8PEM0-F1
#
_entry.id   AF-A0A9D8PEM0-F1
#
_cell.length_a   1.000
_cell.length_b   1.000
_cell.length_c   1.000
_cell.angle_alpha   90.00
_cell.angle_beta   90.00
_cell.angle_gamma   90.00
#
_symmetry.space_group_name_H-M   'P 1'
#
loop_
_entity.id
_entity.type
_entity.pdbx_description
1 polymer ?
#
loop_
_entity_poly.entity_id
_entity_poly.type
_entity_poly.pdbx_seq_one_letter_code
_entity_poly.pdbx_strand_id
1 'polypeptide(L)'
;PPPPMERNVFEMGPEEREKRKIKTLPGSLHESVQLTKKSELVKKALGEHLFNGFIRNKEVEWDRYRTYITDYELKNYLSIL
;
A
#
# COMPACT_ATOMS: atom_id res chain seq x y z
N PRO A 1 -3.23 -20.00 -13.18
CA PRO A 1 -3.96 -18.81 -12.63
C PRO A 1 -5.17 -19.31 -11.83
N PRO A 2 -5.63 -18.62 -10.78
CA PRO A 2 -6.86 -18.97 -10.08
C PRO A 2 -8.09 -18.78 -11.00
N PRO A 3 -9.23 -19.46 -10.70
CA PRO A 3 -10.47 -19.28 -11.45
C PRO A 3 -10.96 -17.83 -11.40
N PRO A 4 -11.66 -17.35 -12.45
CA PRO A 4 -12.19 -15.99 -12.50
C PRO A 4 -13.20 -15.76 -11.36
N MET A 5 -13.21 -14.53 -10.82
CA MET A 5 -14.16 -14.12 -9.80
C MET A 5 -15.37 -13.46 -10.47
N GLU A 6 -16.52 -14.12 -10.45
CA GLU A 6 -17.75 -13.61 -11.07
C GLU A 6 -18.56 -12.69 -10.15
N ARG A 7 -18.19 -12.59 -8.86
CA ARG A 7 -18.88 -11.77 -7.86
C ARG A 7 -18.11 -10.49 -7.56
N ASN A 8 -18.84 -9.42 -7.25
CA ASN A 8 -18.25 -8.14 -6.88
C ASN A 8 -17.46 -8.26 -5.55
N VAL A 9 -16.14 -8.14 -5.63
CA VAL A 9 -15.26 -8.26 -4.46
C VAL A 9 -15.50 -7.13 -3.45
N PHE A 10 -15.95 -5.95 -3.90
CA PHE A 10 -16.22 -4.80 -3.03
C PHE A 10 -17.38 -5.04 -2.06
N GLU A 11 -18.34 -5.86 -2.45
CA GLU A 11 -19.51 -6.23 -1.63
C GLU A 11 -19.21 -7.37 -0.64
N MET A 12 -18.10 -8.09 -0.82
CA MET A 12 -17.71 -9.17 0.08
C MET A 12 -17.17 -8.62 1.39
N GLY A 13 -17.67 -9.15 2.51
CA GLY A 13 -17.11 -8.91 3.83
C GLY A 13 -15.69 -9.50 3.97
N PRO A 14 -14.90 -9.04 4.95
CA PRO A 14 -13.52 -9.49 5.16
C PRO A 14 -13.38 -11.01 5.31
N GLU A 15 -14.30 -11.65 6.04
CA GLU A 15 -14.29 -13.10 6.25
C GLU A 15 -14.55 -13.91 4.97
N GLU A 16 -15.43 -13.43 4.09
CA GLU A 16 -15.71 -14.10 2.82
C GLU A 16 -14.50 -14.02 1.88
N ARG A 17 -13.82 -12.86 1.84
CA ARG A 17 -12.60 -12.67 1.07
C ARG A 17 -11.49 -13.62 1.53
N GLU A 18 -11.33 -13.78 2.84
CA GLU A 18 -10.33 -14.69 3.41
C GLU A 18 -10.64 -16.16 3.10
N LYS A 19 -11.90 -16.59 3.27
CA LYS A 19 -12.34 -17.96 2.91
C LYS A 19 -12.06 -18.29 1.44
N ARG A 20 -12.20 -17.29 0.56
CA ARG A 20 -11.95 -17.41 -0.88
C ARG A 20 -10.48 -17.16 -1.27
N LYS A 21 -9.58 -16.93 -0.29
CA LYS A 21 -8.15 -16.63 -0.49
C LYS A 21 -7.90 -15.41 -1.38
N ILE A 22 -8.82 -14.45 -1.35
CA ILE A 22 -8.71 -13.19 -2.08
C ILE A 22 -7.79 -12.27 -1.28
N LYS A 23 -6.53 -12.19 -1.69
CA LYS A 23 -5.57 -11.28 -1.06
C LYS A 23 -5.90 -9.84 -1.42
N THR A 24 -5.84 -8.97 -0.42
CA THR A 24 -5.97 -7.51 -0.64
C THR A 24 -4.60 -6.93 -0.95
N LEU A 25 -4.58 -5.93 -1.84
CA LEU A 25 -3.38 -5.15 -2.10
C LEU A 25 -3.02 -4.31 -0.86
N PRO A 26 -1.77 -3.84 -0.77
CA PRO A 26 -1.33 -3.03 0.37
C PRO A 26 -2.17 -1.75 0.49
N GLY A 27 -2.52 -1.36 1.71
CA GLY A 27 -3.41 -0.23 1.98
C GLY A 27 -2.72 1.13 1.92
N SER A 28 -1.39 1.15 1.84
CA SER A 28 -0.60 2.37 1.84
C SER A 28 0.65 2.25 0.96
N LEU A 29 1.23 3.42 0.64
CA LEU A 29 2.54 3.48 0.00
C LEU A 29 3.61 2.78 0.86
N HIS A 30 3.56 2.96 2.19
CA HIS A 30 4.51 2.34 3.09
C HIS A 30 4.49 0.81 3.01
N GLU A 31 3.31 0.21 3.14
CA GLU A 31 3.16 -1.24 3.03
C GLU A 31 3.62 -1.76 1.66
N SER A 32 3.30 -1.02 0.59
CA SER A 32 3.76 -1.33 -0.76
C SER A 32 5.28 -1.32 -0.87
N VAL A 33 5.95 -0.32 -0.28
CA VAL A 33 7.42 -0.23 -0.25
C VAL A 33 8.02 -1.39 0.57
N GLN A 34 7.47 -1.72 1.74
CA GLN A 34 7.96 -2.85 2.54
C GLN A 34 7.81 -4.20 1.84
N LEU A 35 6.73 -4.41 1.08
CA LEU A 35 6.57 -5.60 0.26
C LEU A 35 7.52 -5.60 -0.94
N THR A 36 7.72 -4.44 -1.57
CA THR A 36 8.63 -4.29 -2.72
C THR A 36 10.08 -4.61 -2.32
N LYS A 37 10.52 -4.20 -1.12
CA LYS A 37 11.85 -4.55 -0.58
C LYS A 37 12.14 -6.05 -0.54
N LYS A 38 11.09 -6.88 -0.41
CA LYS A 38 11.18 -8.34 -0.34
C LYS A 38 11.04 -9.02 -1.72
N SER A 39 10.83 -8.24 -2.78
CA SER A 39 10.54 -8.77 -4.12
C SER A 39 11.81 -8.92 -4.97
N GLU A 40 12.28 -10.16 -5.09
CA GLU A 40 13.38 -10.51 -5.99
C GLU A 40 13.07 -10.20 -7.46
N LEU A 41 11.80 -10.35 -7.86
CA LEU A 41 11.37 -10.03 -9.22
C LEU A 41 11.59 -8.54 -9.53
N VAL A 42 11.15 -7.66 -8.64
CA VAL A 42 11.28 -6.21 -8.82
C VAL A 42 12.74 -5.79 -8.75
N LYS A 43 13.52 -6.35 -7.82
CA LYS A 43 14.96 -6.09 -7.71
C LYS A 43 15.72 -6.46 -9.00
N LYS A 44 15.41 -7.62 -9.58
CA LYS A 44 16.00 -8.06 -10.85
C LYS A 44 15.58 -7.19 -12.04
N ALA A 45 14.31 -6.80 -12.09
CA ALA A 45 13.78 -5.98 -13.19
C ALA A 45 14.40 -4.56 -13.21
N LEU A 46 14.63 -3.97 -12.03
CA LEU A 46 15.18 -2.61 -11.92
C LEU A 46 16.71 -2.59 -11.87
N GLY A 47 17.35 -3.66 -11.42
CA GLY A 47 18.77 -3.67 -11.08
C GLY A 47 19.06 -3.03 -9.72
N GLU A 48 20.20 -3.40 -9.12
CA GLU A 48 20.50 -3.09 -7.71
C GLU A 48 20.54 -1.58 -7.40
N HIS A 49 21.26 -0.81 -8.22
CA HIS A 49 21.41 0.63 -7.99
C HIS A 49 20.06 1.38 -8.06
N LEU A 50 19.27 1.11 -9.10
CA LEU A 50 17.97 1.75 -9.28
C LEU A 50 16.96 1.29 -8.22
N PHE A 51 16.95 0.00 -7.88
CA PHE A 51 16.08 -0.54 -6.83
C PHE A 51 16.31 0.16 -5.48
N ASN A 52 17.57 0.29 -5.06
CA ASN A 52 17.91 0.94 -3.79
C ASN A 52 17.54 2.43 -3.81
N GLY A 53 17.80 3.13 -4.91
CA GLY A 53 17.40 4.53 -5.09
C GLY A 53 15.89 4.72 -5.09
N PHE A 54 15.15 3.84 -5.76
CA PHE A 54 13.69 3.83 -5.80
C PHE A 54 13.09 3.66 -4.40
N ILE A 55 13.55 2.65 -3.65
CA ILE A 55 13.09 2.40 -2.28
C ILE A 55 13.35 3.62 -1.39
N ARG A 56 14.59 4.14 -1.39
CA ARG A 56 14.95 5.32 -0.58
C ARG A 56 14.08 6.52 -0.90
N ASN A 57 13.85 6.79 -2.19
CA ASN A 57 13.01 7.92 -2.60
C ASN A 57 11.57 7.76 -2.09
N LYS A 58 10.99 6.56 -2.23
CA LYS A 58 9.62 6.29 -1.76
C LYS A 58 9.48 6.31 -0.24
N GLU A 59 10.52 5.96 0.51
CA GLU A 59 10.53 6.14 1.96
C GLU A 59 10.53 7.61 2.38
N VAL A 60 11.29 8.46 1.69
CA VAL A 60 11.28 9.91 1.93
C VAL A 60 9.92 10.52 1.57
N GLU A 61 9.31 10.09 0.47
CA GLU A 61 7.96 10.51 0.09
C GLU A 61 6.93 10.16 1.18
N TRP A 62 6.98 8.92 1.69
CA TRP A 62 6.10 8.49 2.78
C TRP A 62 6.33 9.28 4.08
N ASP A 63 7.59 9.53 4.43
CA ASP A 63 7.93 10.27 5.66
C ASP A 63 7.40 11.71 5.63
N ARG A 64 7.45 12.35 4.47
CA ARG A 64 6.84 13.68 4.26
C ARG A 64 5.32 13.63 4.39
N TYR A 65 4.67 12.63 3.80
CA TYR A 65 3.21 12.51 3.86
C TYR A 65 2.72 12.28 5.29
N ARG A 66 3.31 11.34 6.04
CA ARG A 66 2.82 10.97 7.39
C ARG A 66 3.02 12.06 8.44
N THR A 67 3.87 13.05 8.17
CA THR A 67 4.15 14.18 9.07
C THR A 67 3.40 15.45 8.68
N TYR A 68 2.71 15.43 7.54
CA TYR A 68 1.91 16.54 7.05
C TYR A 68 0.53 16.56 7.71
N ILE A 69 0.16 17.70 8.30
CA ILE A 69 -1.19 17.91 8.82
C ILE A 69 -2.09 18.34 7.66
N THR A 70 -3.07 17.51 7.36
CA THR A 70 -4.01 17.70 6.26
C THR A 70 -5.17 18.63 6.63
N ASP A 71 -5.76 19.27 5.64
CA ASP A 71 -7.00 20.05 5.83
C ASP A 71 -8.15 19.22 6.43
N TYR A 72 -8.18 17.92 6.15
CA TYR A 72 -9.15 17.01 6.75
C TYR A 72 -8.95 16.97 8.27
N GLU A 73 -7.72 16.77 8.74
CA GLU A 73 -7.42 16.74 10.16
C GLU A 73 -7.71 18.09 10.83
N LEU A 74 -7.34 19.20 10.19
CA LEU A 74 -7.66 20.53 10.69
C LEU A 74 -9.17 20.74 10.85
N LYS A 75 -9.97 20.40 9.83
CA LYS A 75 -11.43 20.57 9.86
C LYS A 75 -12.12 19.71 10.92
N ASN A 76 -11.61 18.50 11.16
CA ASN A 76 -12.25 17.55 12.06
C ASN A 76 -11.79 17.67 13.52
N TYR A 77 -10.57 18.16 13.78
CA TYR A 77 -10.01 18.16 15.13
C TYR A 77 -9.73 19.56 15.70
N LEU A 78 -9.52 20.58 14.86
CA LEU A 78 -9.17 21.92 15.36
C LEU A 78 -10.34 22.61 16.07
N SER A 79 -11.58 22.37 15.63
CA SER A 79 -12.79 22.95 16.24
C SER A 79 -13.24 22.25 17.53
N ILE A 80 -12.62 21.13 17.88
CA ILE A 80 -12.92 20.33 19.07
C ILE A 80 -12.02 20.74 20.27
N LEU A 81 -10.95 21.50 20.00
CA LEU A 81 -10.03 22.09 20.99
C LEU A 81 -10.53 23.46 21.47
#